data_AF-A0A9P6XR94-F1
#
_entry.id   AF-A0A9P6XR94-F1
#
_cell.length_a   1.000
_cell.length_b   1.000
_cell.length_c   1.000
_cell.angle_alpha   90.00
_cell.angle_beta   90.00
_cell.angle_gamma   90.00
#
_symmetry.space_group_name_H-M   'P 1'
#
loop_
_entity.id
_entity.type
_entity.pdbx_description
1 polymer ?
#
loop_
_entity_poly.entity_id
_entity_poly.type
_entity_poly.pdbx_seq_one_letter_code
_entity_poly.pdbx_strand_id
1 'polypeptide(L)' 'MEQYKIDQLTQYLQTMKIAEDATSRMKKYLKKEANKFTIYRDILYRYNTDNGIIRKALNKKEAEEIMYAYHQHPLGGRA' A
#
# COMPACT_ATOMS: atom_id res chain seq x y z
N MET A 1 0.65 -5.52 3.96
CA MET A 1 -0.02 -4.62 4.93
C MET A 1 -1.41 -5.18 5.24
N GLU A 2 -2.05 -4.82 6.35
CA GLU A 2 -3.46 -5.19 6.57
C GLU A 2 -4.37 -4.38 5.63
N GLN A 3 -5.41 -4.99 5.07
CA GLN A 3 -6.32 -4.32 4.14
C GLN A 3 -6.96 -3.08 4.76
N TYR A 4 -7.42 -3.18 6.00
CA TYR A 4 -7.98 -2.05 6.75
C TYR A 4 -7.04 -0.83 6.79
N LYS A 5 -5.73 -1.02 6.88
CA LYS A 5 -4.77 0.10 6.85
C LYS A 5 -4.64 0.71 5.47
N ILE A 6 -4.68 -0.09 4.41
CA ILE A 6 -4.67 0.39 3.03
C ILE A 6 -5.92 1.23 2.80
N ASP A 7 -7.09 0.73 3.19
CA ASP A 7 -8.37 1.44 3.01
C ASP A 7 -8.39 2.78 3.73
N GLN A 8 -7.97 2.81 5.01
CA GLN A 8 -7.93 4.03 5.81
C GLN A 8 -6.92 5.05 5.26
N LEU A 9 -5.76 4.61 4.77
CA LEU A 9 -4.78 5.50 4.13
C LEU A 9 -5.32 6.05 2.81
N THR A 10 -5.92 5.20 1.99
CA THR A 10 -6.51 5.60 0.71
C THR A 10 -7.61 6.64 0.93
N GLN A 11 -8.56 6.36 1.82
CA GLN A 11 -9.64 7.30 2.15
C GLN A 11 -9.09 8.61 2.71
N TYR A 12 -8.11 8.54 3.62
CA TYR A 12 -7.51 9.73 4.21
C TYR A 12 -6.81 10.60 3.15
N LEU A 13 -6.05 10.01 2.23
CA LEU A 13 -5.34 10.76 1.19
C LEU A 13 -6.28 11.31 0.10
N GLN A 14 -7.39 10.63 -0.21
CA GLN A 14 -8.39 11.13 -1.17
C GLN A 14 -9.25 12.25 -0.59
N THR A 15 -9.63 12.15 0.67
CA THR A 15 -10.64 13.04 1.28
C THR A 15 -10.07 14.06 2.25
N MET A 16 -8.81 13.88 2.68
CA MET A 16 -8.17 14.59 3.79
C MET A 16 -8.95 14.49 5.11
N LYS A 17 -9.87 13.52 5.22
CA LYS A 17 -10.70 13.28 6.40
C LYS A 17 -10.36 11.93 7.02
N ILE A 18 -10.28 11.90 8.34
CA ILE A 18 -10.14 10.64 9.07
C ILE A 18 -11.56 10.15 9.41
N ALA A 19 -11.83 8.87 9.18
CA ALA A 19 -13.12 8.27 9.51
C ALA A 19 -13.42 8.44 11.02
N GLU A 20 -14.68 8.72 11.36
CA GLU A 20 -15.08 9.04 12.73
C GLU A 20 -14.88 7.84 13.66
N ASP A 21 -15.22 6.65 13.16
CA ASP A 21 -15.08 5.33 13.78
C ASP A 21 -13.63 4.83 13.85
N ALA A 22 -12.68 5.51 13.20
CA ALA A 22 -11.27 5.14 13.27
C ALA A 22 -10.75 5.22 14.72
N THR A 23 -10.09 4.15 15.15
CA THR A 23 -9.47 4.08 16.48
C THR A 23 -8.41 5.16 16.68
N SER A 24 -8.17 5.60 17.92
CA SER A 24 -7.12 6.57 18.25
C SER A 24 -5.74 6.14 17.75
N ARG A 25 -5.46 4.83 17.75
CA ARG A 25 -4.23 4.26 17.20
C ARG A 25 -4.14 4.49 15.69
N MET A 26 -5.23 4.29 14.94
CA MET A 26 -5.28 4.56 13.51
C MET A 26 -5.12 6.05 13.21
N LYS A 27 -5.82 6.91 13.95
CA LYS A 27 -5.71 8.37 13.81
C LYS A 27 -4.25 8.84 13.95
N LYS A 28 -3.53 8.32 14.95
CA LYS A 28 -2.10 8.61 15.16
C LYS A 28 -1.23 8.05 14.03
N TYR A 29 -1.54 6.85 13.53
CA TYR A 29 -0.82 6.23 12.42
C TYR A 29 -0.95 7.05 11.13
N LEU A 30 -2.18 7.44 10.74
CA LEU A 30 -2.43 8.23 9.54
C LEU A 30 -1.65 9.56 9.56
N LYS A 31 -1.73 10.30 10.66
CA LYS A 31 -1.01 11.59 10.81
C LYS A 31 0.50 11.46 10.67
N LYS A 32 1.08 10.34 11.13
CA LYS A 32 2.54 10.13 11.13
C LYS A 32 3.05 9.59 9.80
N GLU A 33 2.29 8.69 9.17
CA GLU A 33 2.80 7.89 8.06
C GLU A 33 2.27 8.32 6.69
N ALA A 34 1.15 9.06 6.61
CA ALA A 34 0.51 9.39 5.33
C ALA A 34 1.43 10.14 4.35
N ASN A 35 2.36 10.95 4.84
CA ASN A 35 3.34 11.67 4.01
C ASN A 35 4.30 10.75 3.22
N LYS A 36 4.39 9.47 3.60
CA LYS A 36 5.20 8.46 2.89
C LYS A 36 4.40 7.74 1.80
N PHE A 37 3.15 8.11 1.60
CA PHE A 37 2.26 7.46 0.65
C PHE A 37 1.68 8.46 -0.34
N THR A 38 1.33 7.95 -1.51
CA THR A 38 0.65 8.69 -2.57
C THR A 38 -0.34 7.79 -3.27
N ILE A 39 -1.35 8.40 -3.91
CA ILE A 39 -2.34 7.69 -4.69
C ILE A 39 -2.10 8.01 -6.16
N TYR A 40 -2.07 6.96 -6.98
CA TYR A 40 -2.05 7.09 -8.43
C TYR A 40 -3.01 6.07 -9.04
N ARG A 41 -3.98 6.54 -9.84
CA ARG A 41 -5.03 5.71 -10.45
C ARG A 41 -5.73 4.80 -9.41
N ASP A 42 -6.15 5.39 -8.30
CA ASP A 42 -6.81 4.71 -7.17
C ASP A 42 -5.99 3.61 -6.46
N ILE A 43 -4.69 3.51 -6.76
CA ILE A 43 -3.78 2.57 -6.11
C ILE A 43 -2.90 3.33 -5.12
N LEU A 44 -2.79 2.79 -3.91
CA LEU A 44 -1.90 3.31 -2.88
C LEU A 44 -0.45 2.84 -3.13
N TYR A 45 0.46 3.80 -3.18
CA TYR A 45 1.89 3.57 -3.30
C TYR A 45 2.61 4.14 -2.09
N ARG A 46 3.66 3.44 -1.64
CA ARG A 46 4.63 3.97 -0.69
C ARG A 46 5.77 4.60 -1.46
N TYR A 47 6.03 5.87 -1.20
CA TYR A 47 7.18 6.60 -1.71
C TYR A 47 8.30 6.55 -0.67
N ASN A 48 9.47 6.05 -1.06
CA ASN A 48 10.67 6.18 -0.26
C ASN A 48 11.48 7.37 -0.76
N THR A 49 11.46 8.46 0.01
CA THR A 49 12.18 9.71 -0.28
C THR A 49 13.69 9.51 -0.34
N ASP A 50 14.21 8.51 0.36
CA ASP A 50 15.66 8.35 0.54
C ASP A 50 16.35 7.76 -0.70
N ASN A 51 15.61 7.01 -1.51
CA ASN A 51 16.15 6.34 -2.70
C ASN A 51 15.28 6.51 -3.96
N GLY A 52 14.23 7.33 -3.91
CA GLY A 52 13.33 7.60 -5.03
C GLY A 52 12.47 6.40 -5.45
N ILE A 53 12.47 5.29 -4.71
CA ILE A 53 11.74 4.09 -5.09
C ILE A 53 10.27 4.21 -4.67
N ILE A 54 9.38 3.94 -5.64
CA ILE A 54 7.93 3.85 -5.43
C ILE A 54 7.53 2.37 -5.44
N ARG A 55 6.80 1.90 -4.43
CA ARG A 55 6.29 0.52 -4.35
C ARG A 55 4.80 0.50 -4.08
N LYS A 56 4.05 -0.35 -4.80
CA LYS A 56 2.62 -0.57 -4.53
C LYS A 56 2.46 -1.08 -3.09
N ALA A 57 1.53 -0.51 -2.34
CA ALA A 57 1.16 -1.03 -1.02
C ALA A 57 0.26 -2.25 -1.22
N LEU A 58 0.81 -3.44 -0.96
CA LEU A 58 0.11 -4.70 -1.14
C LEU A 58 -0.49 -5.20 0.18
N ASN A 59 -1.69 -5.77 0.10
CA ASN A 59 -2.21 -6.59 1.19
C ASN A 59 -1.54 -7.98 1.20
N LYS A 60 -1.81 -8.80 2.22
CA LYS A 60 -1.21 -10.14 2.35
C LYS A 60 -1.56 -11.04 1.16
N LYS A 61 -2.83 -11.04 0.74
CA LYS A 61 -3.35 -11.88 -0.35
C LYS A 61 -2.71 -11.50 -1.70
N GLU A 62 -2.68 -10.23 -2.04
CA GLU A 62 -2.04 -9.75 -3.29
C GLU A 62 -0.55 -10.09 -3.33
N ALA A 63 0.15 -10.01 -2.19
CA ALA A 63 1.55 -10.39 -2.11
C ALA A 63 1.75 -11.89 -2.35
N GLU A 64 0.89 -12.73 -1.79
CA GLU A 64 0.89 -14.19 -2.01
C GLU A 64 0.58 -14.53 -3.48
N GLU A 65 -0.39 -13.86 -4.10
CA GLU A 65 -0.75 -14.05 -5.51
C GLU A 65 0.41 -13.67 -6.44
N ILE A 66 1.07 -12.53 -6.22
CA ILE A 66 2.22 -12.10 -7.02
C ILE A 66 3.40 -13.07 -6.84
N MET A 67 3.65 -13.52 -5.60
CA MET A 67 4.68 -14.53 -5.37
C MET A 67 4.34 -15.81 -6.12
N TYR A 68 3.12 -16.33 -6.00
CA TYR A 68 2.72 -17.55 -6.68
C TYR A 68 2.86 -17.42 -8.21
N ALA A 69 2.37 -16.34 -8.81
CA ALA A 69 2.51 -16.07 -10.24
C ALA A 69 3.98 -16.00 -10.68
N TYR A 70 4.84 -15.37 -9.89
CA TYR A 70 6.28 -15.28 -10.17
C TYR A 70 6.96 -16.66 -10.12
N HIS A 71 6.56 -17.53 -9.18
CA HIS A 71 7.13 -18.88 -9.06
C HIS A 71 6.56 -19.87 -10.09
N GLN A 72 5.37 -19.62 -10.64
CA GLN A 72 4.78 -20.42 -11.73
C GLN A 72 5.34 -20.06 -13.11
N HIS A 73 6.03 -18.93 -13.25
CA HIS A 73 6.81 -18.62 -14.45
C HIS A 73 8.24 -19.18 -14.29
N PRO A 74 8.62 -20.26 -14.99
CA PRO A 74 10.01 -20.66 -15.02
C PRO A 74 10.79 -19.56 -15.74
N LEU A 75 11.61 -18.82 -15.00
CA LEU A 75 12.71 -18.04 -15.56
C LEU A 75 13.73 -19.04 -16.17
N GLY A 76 13.39 -19.62 -17.32
CA GLY A 76 14.14 -20.76 -17.86
C GLY A 76 13.74 -21.29 -19.23
N GLY A 77 12.82 -20.65 -19.96
CA GLY A 77 12.71 -20.87 -21.41
C GLY A 77 13.83 -20.13 -22.13
N ARG A 78 15.07 -20.64 -22.07
CA ARG A 78 16.10 -20.25 -23.04
C ARG A 78 15.58 -20.61 -24.43
N ALA A 79 15.62 -19.62 -25.32
CA ALA A 79 15.48 -19.81 -26.77
C ALA A 79 16.52 -20.80 -27.31
#